data_AF-A0A1H7FDX1-F1
#
_entry.id   AF-A0A1H7FDX1-F1
#
_cell.length_a   1.000
_cell.length_b   1.000
_cell.length_c   1.000
_cell.angle_alpha   90.00
_cell.angle_beta   90.00
_cell.angle_gamma   90.00
#
_symmetry.space_group_name_H-M   'P 1'
#
loop_
_entity.id
_entity.type
_entity.pdbx_description
1 polymer ?
#
loop_
_entity_poly.entity_id
_entity_poly.type
_entity_poly.pdbx_seq_one_letter_code
_entity_poly.pdbx_strand_id
1 'polypeptide(L)'
;MSLVTFYDIKNDPGFRTVNGTLEHQLEDCNSRIMNESITFGDKIIELVKKYGEFYIDRIEHDSGDRLRFYFMPFFNPCKYWSEFDQKAVFIGTIVNSDCRGFLDGNTIESAYLLNDGCYYNQSKKKIADSIEELFDYFMMVEYDYHAPISPKTYERLKNGGWYEGRKVDISNLIGECEEAGITLTDKQKAFFEEFSGIICKAHDGQEVEIFSKLSHGICQVSADSDEYEEKWMYDNYDKNSIWVGMCYTGEGRIWLTGDGQLLLFAITGVLKDDAWISPIGRTIMNGFNVLLG
;
A
#
# COMPACT_ATOMS: atom_id res chain seq x y z
N MET A 1 14.98 15.19 21.39
CA MET A 1 14.12 15.18 20.18
C MET A 1 12.76 15.67 20.62
N SER A 2 12.22 16.74 20.04
CA SER A 2 10.84 17.13 20.35
C SER A 2 9.92 16.08 19.76
N LEU A 3 9.01 15.53 20.58
CA LEU A 3 7.94 14.64 20.14
C LEU A 3 7.15 15.34 19.04
N VAL A 4 6.91 14.66 17.92
CA VAL A 4 6.06 15.16 16.84
C VAL A 4 4.68 15.42 17.43
N THR A 5 4.20 16.66 17.34
CA THR A 5 2.89 16.99 17.92
C THR A 5 1.79 16.71 16.92
N PHE A 6 0.56 16.50 17.39
CA PHE A 6 -0.59 16.39 16.51
C PHE A 6 -0.82 17.65 15.65
N TYR A 7 -0.36 18.82 16.11
CA TYR A 7 -0.39 20.01 15.27
C TYR A 7 0.53 19.85 14.06
N ASP A 8 1.70 19.24 14.25
CA ASP A 8 2.62 18.92 13.15
C ASP A 8 1.98 17.89 12.21
N ILE A 9 1.34 16.85 12.76
CA ILE A 9 0.61 15.82 11.99
C ILE A 9 -0.56 16.42 11.19
N LYS A 10 -1.34 17.35 11.77
CA LYS A 10 -2.49 17.97 11.09
C LYS A 10 -2.09 18.91 9.96
N ASN A 11 -0.89 19.49 10.03
CA ASN A 11 -0.35 20.32 8.97
C ASN A 11 0.44 19.50 7.94
N ASP A 12 0.52 18.18 8.11
CA ASP A 12 1.11 17.29 7.12
C ASP A 12 0.20 17.23 5.86
N PRO A 13 0.76 17.32 4.64
CA PRO A 13 0.00 17.21 3.39
C PRO A 13 -0.81 15.91 3.24
N GLY A 14 -0.42 14.85 3.94
CA GLY A 14 -1.10 13.56 3.98
C GLY A 14 -2.31 13.51 4.90
N PHE A 15 -2.51 14.49 5.79
CA PHE A 15 -3.59 14.48 6.78
C PHE A 15 -4.96 14.77 6.16
N ARG A 16 -5.94 13.87 6.40
CA ARG A 16 -7.30 14.01 5.88
C ARG A 16 -8.33 13.54 6.91
N THR A 17 -9.37 14.33 7.09
CA THR A 17 -10.50 13.99 7.98
C THR A 17 -11.37 12.91 7.34
N VAL A 18 -11.88 11.99 8.17
CA VAL A 18 -12.75 10.90 7.73
C VAL A 18 -14.13 11.09 8.33
N ASN A 19 -15.18 10.82 7.54
CA ASN A 19 -16.58 10.67 7.95
C ASN A 19 -17.20 11.76 8.86
N GLY A 20 -18.23 12.45 8.34
CA GLY A 20 -19.19 13.18 9.16
C GLY A 20 -18.63 14.40 9.91
N THR A 21 -19.44 14.96 10.79
CA THR A 21 -19.03 16.01 11.72
C THR A 21 -18.45 15.38 13.00
N LEU A 22 -17.63 16.12 13.74
CA LEU A 22 -17.15 15.68 15.05
C LEU A 22 -18.31 15.32 16.00
N GLU A 23 -19.41 16.04 15.92
CA GLU A 23 -20.64 15.74 16.68
C GLU A 23 -21.17 14.34 16.36
N HIS A 24 -21.28 14.01 15.07
CA HIS A 24 -21.72 12.69 14.62
C HIS A 24 -20.76 11.57 15.07
N GLN A 25 -19.45 11.80 14.97
CA GLN A 25 -18.43 10.85 15.46
C GLN A 25 -18.57 10.59 16.96
N LEU A 26 -18.87 11.62 17.76
CA LEU A 26 -19.08 11.49 19.19
C LEU A 26 -20.38 10.77 19.53
N GLU A 27 -21.47 11.01 18.79
CA GLU A 27 -22.74 10.27 18.95
C GLU A 27 -22.55 8.77 18.69
N ASP A 28 -21.89 8.41 17.59
CA ASP A 28 -21.59 7.02 17.23
C ASP A 28 -20.69 6.36 18.28
N CYS A 29 -19.65 7.06 18.73
CA CYS A 29 -18.74 6.60 19.77
C CYS A 29 -19.50 6.29 21.08
N ASN A 30 -20.36 7.21 21.54
CA ASN A 30 -21.17 7.03 22.74
C ASN A 30 -22.12 5.84 22.61
N SER A 31 -22.81 5.71 21.48
CA SER A 31 -23.70 4.59 21.19
C SER A 31 -22.97 3.25 21.29
N ARG A 32 -21.77 3.16 20.69
CA ARG A 32 -20.96 1.94 20.73
C ARG A 32 -20.43 1.62 22.13
N ILE A 33 -19.96 2.61 22.89
CA ILE A 33 -19.53 2.42 24.29
C ILE A 33 -20.65 1.78 25.12
N MET A 34 -21.88 2.30 24.99
CA MET A 34 -23.05 1.79 25.71
C MET A 34 -23.44 0.38 25.25
N ASN A 35 -23.56 0.17 23.94
CA ASN A 35 -23.94 -1.13 23.36
C ASN A 35 -22.92 -2.23 23.68
N GLU A 36 -21.64 -1.87 23.72
CA GLU A 36 -20.55 -2.79 23.98
C GLU A 36 -20.18 -2.91 25.46
N SER A 37 -20.81 -2.13 26.35
CA SER A 37 -20.52 -2.11 27.78
C SER A 37 -19.03 -1.84 28.09
N ILE A 38 -18.42 -0.88 27.38
CA ILE A 38 -17.01 -0.50 27.57
C ILE A 38 -16.87 0.36 28.83
N THR A 39 -16.12 -0.13 29.81
CA THR A 39 -15.96 0.51 31.13
C THR A 39 -15.03 1.72 31.14
N PHE A 40 -14.20 1.88 30.11
CA PHE A 40 -13.26 2.98 29.95
C PHE A 40 -13.64 3.92 28.79
N GLY A 41 -14.93 4.00 28.48
CA GLY A 41 -15.49 4.80 27.39
C GLY A 41 -15.05 6.27 27.41
N ASP A 42 -14.96 6.88 28.59
CA ASP A 42 -14.54 8.28 28.76
C ASP A 42 -13.18 8.57 28.13
N LYS A 43 -12.21 7.64 28.25
CA LYS A 43 -10.89 7.78 27.62
C LYS A 43 -10.99 7.85 26.10
N ILE A 44 -11.91 7.09 25.51
CA ILE A 44 -12.09 7.04 24.06
C ILE A 44 -12.81 8.30 23.58
N ILE A 45 -13.81 8.76 24.32
CA ILE A 45 -14.51 10.03 24.05
C ILE A 45 -13.52 11.19 24.08
N GLU A 46 -12.61 11.25 25.06
CA GLU A 46 -11.55 12.27 25.14
C GLU A 46 -10.66 12.24 23.88
N LEU A 47 -10.26 11.06 23.41
CA LEU A 47 -9.49 10.91 22.19
C LEU A 47 -10.25 11.41 20.95
N VAL A 48 -11.51 11.02 20.77
CA VAL A 48 -12.34 11.47 19.64
C VAL A 48 -12.58 12.98 19.69
N LYS A 49 -12.87 13.55 20.88
CA LYS A 49 -12.99 15.01 21.04
C LYS A 49 -11.71 15.75 20.64
N LYS A 50 -10.55 15.19 20.99
CA LYS A 50 -9.25 15.84 20.77
C LYS A 50 -8.79 15.73 19.31
N TYR A 51 -9.02 14.59 18.66
CA TYR A 51 -8.41 14.29 17.36
C TYR A 51 -9.41 14.09 16.22
N GLY A 52 -10.67 13.78 16.51
CA GLY A 52 -11.65 13.31 15.53
C GLY A 52 -11.21 11.99 14.86
N GLU A 53 -11.85 11.64 13.76
CA GLU A 53 -11.37 10.58 12.86
C GLU A 53 -10.54 11.15 11.70
N PHE A 54 -9.40 10.53 11.41
CA PHE A 54 -8.52 10.96 10.33
C PHE A 54 -7.73 9.80 9.73
N TYR A 55 -7.09 10.06 8.60
CA TYR A 55 -5.94 9.29 8.15
C TYR A 55 -4.77 10.18 7.75
N ILE A 56 -3.58 9.60 7.79
CA ILE A 56 -2.35 10.19 7.26
C ILE A 56 -1.66 9.16 6.38
N ASP A 57 -1.17 9.64 5.23
CA ASP A 57 -0.30 8.86 4.35
C ASP A 57 1.16 9.22 4.63
N ARG A 58 2.03 8.21 4.65
CA ARG A 58 3.49 8.38 4.65
C ARG A 58 4.12 7.42 3.65
N ILE A 59 5.33 7.72 3.23
CA ILE A 59 6.13 6.86 2.34
C ILE A 59 7.28 6.29 3.18
N GLU A 60 7.40 4.96 3.19
CA GLU A 60 8.51 4.26 3.85
C GLU A 60 9.83 4.62 3.18
N HIS A 61 10.86 4.91 3.97
CA HIS A 61 12.15 5.35 3.45
C HIS A 61 12.86 4.21 2.71
N ASP A 62 12.81 3.00 3.27
CA ASP A 62 13.60 1.88 2.76
C ASP A 62 12.83 1.07 1.71
N SER A 63 11.52 0.87 1.91
CA SER A 63 10.72 0.09 0.98
C SER A 63 10.17 0.91 -0.18
N GLY A 64 9.91 2.21 0.02
CA GLY A 64 9.17 3.07 -0.91
C GLY A 64 7.64 2.91 -0.83
N ASP A 65 7.15 2.04 0.04
CA ASP A 65 5.72 1.76 0.15
C ASP A 65 4.97 2.96 0.72
N ARG A 66 3.81 3.28 0.17
CA ARG A 66 2.92 4.28 0.77
C ARG A 66 2.03 3.59 1.79
N LEU A 67 2.20 3.94 3.06
CA LEU A 67 1.36 3.45 4.14
C LEU A 67 0.33 4.49 4.52
N ARG A 68 -0.86 4.01 4.89
CA ARG A 68 -1.90 4.83 5.47
C ARG A 68 -2.17 4.39 6.90
N PHE A 69 -2.00 5.32 7.83
CA PHE A 69 -2.52 5.17 9.17
C PHE A 69 -3.93 5.74 9.25
N TYR A 70 -4.90 4.91 9.64
CA TYR A 70 -6.25 5.33 9.99
C TYR A 70 -6.38 5.43 11.51
N PHE A 71 -6.77 6.60 12.00
CA PHE A 71 -7.25 6.78 13.36
C PHE A 71 -8.78 6.84 13.33
N MET A 72 -9.42 5.72 13.66
CA MET A 72 -10.87 5.54 13.56
C MET A 72 -11.36 4.64 14.71
N PRO A 73 -11.50 5.18 15.93
CA PRO A 73 -11.95 4.42 17.08
C PRO A 73 -13.27 3.69 16.80
N PHE A 74 -13.39 2.45 17.24
CA PHE A 74 -14.56 1.58 17.03
C PHE A 74 -14.91 1.21 15.57
N PHE A 75 -14.10 1.56 14.57
CA PHE A 75 -14.41 1.16 13.20
C PHE A 75 -14.56 -0.36 13.05
N ASN A 76 -13.65 -1.12 13.67
CA ASN A 76 -13.76 -2.57 13.79
C ASN A 76 -14.47 -2.99 15.09
N PRO A 77 -15.12 -4.18 15.10
CA PRO A 77 -15.75 -4.71 16.31
C PRO A 77 -14.76 -4.82 17.48
N CYS A 78 -15.18 -4.46 18.69
CA CYS A 78 -14.34 -4.66 19.87
C CYS A 78 -14.17 -6.16 20.13
N LYS A 79 -12.93 -6.58 20.42
CA LYS A 79 -12.61 -8.00 20.66
C LYS A 79 -12.50 -8.23 22.15
N TYR A 80 -13.09 -9.32 22.65
CA TYR A 80 -12.79 -9.77 24.01
C TYR A 80 -11.43 -10.47 24.00
N TRP A 81 -10.50 -10.00 24.83
CA TRP A 81 -9.18 -10.62 24.99
C TRP A 81 -9.11 -11.29 26.36
N SER A 82 -9.20 -12.62 26.36
CA SER A 82 -9.23 -13.43 27.58
C SER A 82 -7.97 -13.28 28.43
N GLU A 83 -6.82 -13.01 27.82
CA GLU A 83 -5.54 -12.81 28.52
C GLU A 83 -5.56 -11.56 29.41
N PHE A 84 -6.41 -10.59 29.08
CA PHE A 84 -6.58 -9.36 29.84
C PHE A 84 -7.95 -9.24 30.51
N ASP A 85 -8.78 -10.28 30.36
CA ASP A 85 -10.16 -10.38 30.87
C ASP A 85 -11.02 -9.13 30.60
N GLN A 86 -10.94 -8.60 29.38
CA GLN A 86 -11.64 -7.38 29.02
C GLN A 86 -11.85 -7.24 27.51
N LYS A 87 -12.68 -6.27 27.13
CA LYS A 87 -12.80 -5.83 25.74
C LYS A 87 -11.65 -4.89 25.37
N ALA A 88 -11.05 -5.16 24.22
CA ALA A 88 -10.08 -4.31 23.54
C ALA A 88 -10.80 -3.47 22.49
N VAL A 89 -10.72 -2.14 22.63
CA VAL A 89 -11.35 -1.21 21.69
C VAL A 89 -10.37 -0.90 20.57
N PHE A 90 -10.79 -1.14 19.33
CA PHE A 90 -10.02 -0.76 18.16
C PHE A 90 -9.85 0.77 18.11
N ILE A 91 -8.62 1.24 17.91
CA ILE A 91 -8.28 2.67 17.82
C ILE A 91 -7.93 3.06 16.40
N GLY A 92 -7.17 2.22 15.71
CA GLY A 92 -6.66 2.55 14.40
C GLY A 92 -5.85 1.43 13.80
N THR A 93 -5.42 1.61 12.56
CA THR A 93 -4.67 0.60 11.84
C THR A 93 -3.75 1.23 10.80
N ILE A 94 -2.62 0.60 10.56
CA ILE A 94 -1.77 0.83 9.41
C ILE A 94 -2.13 -0.20 8.34
N VAL A 95 -2.34 0.31 7.14
CA VAL A 95 -2.47 -0.48 5.91
C VAL A 95 -1.47 0.03 4.90
N ASN A 96 -1.17 -0.80 3.91
CA ASN A 96 -0.61 -0.28 2.67
C ASN A 96 -1.71 0.54 1.96
N SER A 97 -1.47 1.83 1.71
CA SER A 97 -2.48 2.76 1.20
C SER A 97 -2.90 2.46 -0.23
N ASP A 98 -2.05 1.74 -0.94
CA ASP A 98 -2.22 1.44 -2.35
C ASP A 98 -2.98 0.11 -2.56
N CYS A 99 -3.27 -0.61 -1.47
CA CYS A 99 -4.24 -1.70 -1.47
C CYS A 99 -5.69 -1.18 -1.40
N ARG A 100 -6.54 -1.47 -2.39
CA ARG A 100 -8.00 -1.31 -2.29
C ARG A 100 -8.54 -2.08 -1.09
N GLY A 101 -9.31 -1.34 -0.28
CA GLY A 101 -10.20 -1.89 0.72
C GLY A 101 -9.51 -2.01 2.08
N PHE A 102 -10.12 -1.34 3.06
CA PHE A 102 -9.88 -1.56 4.48
C PHE A 102 -10.30 -2.99 4.93
N LEU A 103 -11.15 -3.64 4.14
CA LEU A 103 -11.82 -4.89 4.48
C LEU A 103 -10.95 -6.10 4.10
N ASP A 104 -10.29 -6.64 5.12
CA ASP A 104 -9.68 -7.97 5.23
C ASP A 104 -8.55 -8.34 4.24
N GLY A 105 -7.31 -8.34 4.77
CA GLY A 105 -6.12 -8.90 4.12
C GLY A 105 -4.90 -7.96 4.04
N ASN A 106 -5.13 -6.64 4.15
CA ASN A 106 -4.09 -5.61 3.95
C ASN A 106 -3.72 -4.84 5.22
N THR A 107 -4.25 -5.26 6.37
CA THR A 107 -3.86 -4.71 7.66
C THR A 107 -2.46 -5.18 8.03
N ILE A 108 -1.55 -4.23 8.14
CA ILE A 108 -0.18 -4.46 8.59
C ILE A 108 -0.17 -4.55 10.11
N GLU A 109 -0.71 -3.52 10.77
CA GLU A 109 -0.80 -3.48 12.22
C GLU A 109 -2.02 -2.69 12.70
N SER A 110 -2.73 -3.22 13.68
CA SER A 110 -3.87 -2.58 14.33
C SER A 110 -3.55 -2.25 15.78
N ALA A 111 -3.98 -1.08 16.25
CA ALA A 111 -3.88 -0.68 17.65
C ALA A 111 -5.22 -0.82 18.37
N TYR A 112 -5.14 -1.31 19.60
CA TYR A 112 -6.26 -1.46 20.51
C TYR A 112 -5.95 -0.79 21.85
N LEU A 113 -6.92 -0.08 22.42
CA LEU A 113 -6.85 0.50 23.75
C LEU A 113 -7.48 -0.47 24.77
N LEU A 114 -6.80 -0.64 25.90
CA LEU A 114 -7.31 -1.37 27.07
C LEU A 114 -7.62 -0.41 28.23
N ASN A 115 -8.28 -0.94 29.27
CA ASN A 115 -8.68 -0.18 30.46
C ASN A 115 -7.49 0.40 31.23
N ASP A 116 -6.32 -0.21 31.14
CA ASP A 116 -5.07 0.32 31.73
C ASP A 116 -4.64 1.66 31.09
N GLY A 117 -5.22 2.04 29.94
CA GLY A 117 -4.87 3.25 29.19
C GLY A 117 -3.70 3.05 28.22
N CYS A 118 -3.18 1.83 28.08
CA CYS A 118 -2.09 1.50 27.19
C CYS A 118 -2.63 0.94 25.85
N TYR A 119 -1.76 0.96 24.84
CA TYR A 119 -2.08 0.50 23.49
C TYR A 119 -1.35 -0.80 23.18
N TYR A 120 -2.08 -1.71 22.54
CA TYR A 120 -1.63 -3.05 22.21
C TYR A 120 -1.92 -3.36 20.75
N ASN A 121 -1.06 -4.15 20.12
CA ASN A 121 -1.30 -4.57 18.75
C ASN A 121 -2.17 -5.84 18.65
N GLN A 122 -2.50 -6.28 17.43
CA GLN A 122 -3.29 -7.49 17.17
C GLN A 122 -2.65 -8.77 17.73
N SER A 123 -1.33 -8.77 17.95
CA SER A 123 -0.59 -9.85 18.61
C SER A 123 -0.57 -9.74 20.14
N LYS A 124 -1.36 -8.83 20.71
CA LYS A 124 -1.48 -8.59 22.17
C LYS A 124 -0.19 -8.09 22.82
N LYS A 125 0.76 -7.57 22.03
CA LYS A 125 1.97 -6.93 22.53
C LYS A 125 1.67 -5.46 22.81
N LYS A 126 2.08 -4.96 23.98
CA LYS A 126 2.02 -3.52 24.29
C LYS A 126 2.96 -2.76 23.36
N ILE A 127 2.44 -1.74 22.68
CA ILE A 127 3.18 -0.93 21.69
C ILE A 127 3.35 0.53 22.11
N ALA A 128 2.49 1.05 23.00
CA ALA A 128 2.60 2.41 23.53
C ALA A 128 1.93 2.56 24.89
N ASP A 129 2.46 3.45 25.73
CA ASP A 129 1.87 3.82 27.03
C ASP A 129 0.98 5.07 26.93
N SER A 130 1.02 5.81 25.82
CA SER A 130 0.19 6.98 25.54
C SER A 130 -0.21 7.11 24.06
N ILE A 131 -1.13 8.03 23.74
CA ILE A 131 -1.54 8.28 22.35
C ILE A 131 -0.40 8.93 21.55
N GLU A 132 0.39 9.79 22.18
CA GLU A 132 1.57 10.40 21.54
C GLU A 132 2.61 9.32 21.18
N GLU A 133 2.88 8.39 22.09
CA GLU A 133 3.77 7.25 21.81
C GLU A 133 3.20 6.32 20.73
N LEU A 134 1.87 6.16 20.66
CA LEU A 134 1.24 5.39 19.59
C LEU A 134 1.47 6.05 18.22
N PHE A 135 1.31 7.37 18.14
CA PHE A 135 1.58 8.10 16.90
C PHE A 135 3.06 8.02 16.53
N ASP A 136 3.99 8.17 17.48
CA ASP A 136 5.41 7.96 17.21
C ASP A 136 5.70 6.53 16.73
N TYR A 137 5.12 5.51 17.38
CA TYR A 137 5.25 4.13 16.96
C TYR A 137 4.80 3.95 15.50
N PHE A 138 3.62 4.45 15.16
CA PHE A 138 3.09 4.37 13.80
C PHE A 138 3.79 5.26 12.78
N MET A 139 4.51 6.30 13.20
CA MET A 139 5.28 7.17 12.33
C MET A 139 6.76 6.78 12.21
N MET A 140 7.28 5.92 13.09
CA MET A 140 8.70 5.51 13.10
C MET A 140 8.96 4.04 12.81
N VAL A 141 8.00 3.14 13.07
CA VAL A 141 8.19 1.72 12.74
C VAL A 141 8.18 1.58 11.22
N GLU A 142 9.26 1.08 10.64
CA GLU A 142 9.28 0.74 9.21
C GLU A 142 8.57 -0.61 9.00
N TYR A 143 7.68 -0.66 8.01
CA TYR A 143 6.98 -1.89 7.64
C TYR A 143 7.34 -2.32 6.22
N ASP A 144 8.06 -3.43 6.13
CA ASP A 144 8.32 -4.12 4.86
C ASP A 144 7.20 -5.14 4.61
N TYR A 145 5.96 -4.67 4.44
CA TYR A 145 4.81 -5.55 4.21
C TYR A 145 4.55 -5.77 2.73
N HIS A 146 4.84 -6.98 2.27
CA HIS A 146 4.53 -7.45 0.93
C HIS A 146 3.32 -8.36 0.98
N ALA A 147 2.29 -8.06 0.17
CA ALA A 147 1.19 -8.99 -0.01
C ALA A 147 1.76 -10.35 -0.45
N PRO A 148 1.43 -11.46 0.24
CA PRO A 148 1.96 -12.77 -0.10
C PRO A 148 1.55 -13.14 -1.53
N ILE A 149 2.53 -13.56 -2.30
CA ILE A 149 2.37 -13.91 -3.71
C ILE A 149 1.61 -15.23 -3.79
N SER A 150 0.53 -15.26 -4.56
CA SER A 150 -0.25 -16.48 -4.68
C SER A 150 0.60 -17.60 -5.32
N PRO A 151 0.46 -18.87 -4.88
CA PRO A 151 1.14 -19.99 -5.52
C PRO A 151 0.88 -20.08 -7.04
N LYS A 152 -0.33 -19.70 -7.47
CA LYS A 152 -0.73 -19.65 -8.89
C LYS A 152 0.12 -18.66 -9.70
N THR A 153 0.47 -17.52 -9.12
CA THR A 153 1.36 -16.53 -9.74
C THR A 153 2.74 -17.12 -10.00
N TYR A 154 3.31 -17.78 -8.99
CA TYR A 154 4.61 -18.43 -9.10
C TYR A 154 4.62 -19.52 -10.16
N GLU A 155 3.55 -20.33 -10.24
CA GLU A 155 3.43 -21.35 -11.27
C GLU A 155 3.39 -20.75 -12.68
N ARG A 156 2.62 -19.68 -12.88
CA ARG A 156 2.56 -18.99 -14.18
C ARG A 156 3.91 -18.43 -14.60
N LEU A 157 4.63 -17.78 -13.69
CA LEU A 157 5.97 -17.27 -13.93
C LEU A 157 6.95 -18.37 -14.32
N LYS A 158 6.95 -19.47 -13.56
CA LYS A 158 7.80 -20.64 -13.85
C LYS A 158 7.47 -21.25 -15.20
N ASN A 159 6.19 -21.37 -15.54
CA ASN A 159 5.74 -21.85 -16.85
C ASN A 159 6.15 -20.90 -17.99
N GLY A 160 6.24 -19.61 -17.70
CA GLY A 160 6.77 -18.59 -18.62
C GLY A 160 8.29 -18.52 -18.70
N GLY A 161 9.01 -19.39 -17.99
CA GLY A 161 10.48 -19.47 -18.03
C GLY A 161 11.21 -18.67 -16.95
N TRP A 162 10.50 -18.11 -15.97
CA TRP A 162 11.14 -17.48 -14.80
C TRP A 162 11.66 -18.50 -13.80
N TYR A 163 12.79 -18.17 -13.17
CA TYR A 163 13.33 -18.83 -12.01
C TYR A 163 14.08 -17.80 -11.17
N GLU A 164 14.16 -18.02 -9.86
CA GLU A 164 14.79 -17.08 -8.92
C GLU A 164 16.25 -16.82 -9.29
N GLY A 165 16.63 -15.54 -9.35
CA GLY A 165 18.00 -15.12 -9.67
C GLY A 165 18.38 -15.23 -11.15
N ARG A 166 17.38 -15.32 -12.05
CA ARG A 166 17.58 -15.22 -13.50
C ARG A 166 18.30 -13.92 -13.85
N LYS A 167 19.19 -13.99 -14.84
CA LYS A 167 19.95 -12.84 -15.37
C LYS A 167 20.05 -12.94 -16.88
N VAL A 168 19.17 -12.26 -17.60
CA VAL A 168 19.23 -12.12 -19.05
C VAL A 168 20.06 -10.90 -19.45
N ASP A 169 20.64 -10.96 -20.64
CA ASP A 169 21.32 -9.81 -21.22
C ASP A 169 20.29 -8.76 -21.66
N ILE A 170 20.37 -7.58 -21.06
CA ILE A 170 19.50 -6.43 -21.36
C ILE A 170 20.23 -5.31 -22.11
N SER A 171 21.44 -5.56 -22.63
CA SER A 171 22.27 -4.52 -23.29
C SER A 171 21.55 -3.83 -24.44
N ASN A 172 20.76 -4.57 -25.22
CA ASN A 172 19.95 -4.00 -26.31
C ASN A 172 18.84 -3.08 -25.77
N LEU A 173 18.14 -3.50 -24.72
CA LEU A 173 17.09 -2.70 -24.08
C LEU A 173 17.66 -1.41 -23.50
N ILE A 174 18.83 -1.48 -22.86
CA ILE A 174 19.54 -0.30 -22.35
C ILE A 174 19.85 0.66 -23.50
N GLY A 175 20.37 0.15 -24.63
CA GLY A 175 20.64 0.96 -25.82
C GLY A 175 19.38 1.65 -26.36
N GLU A 176 18.27 0.92 -26.48
CA GLU A 176 16.97 1.49 -26.91
C GLU A 176 16.48 2.59 -25.95
N CYS A 177 16.61 2.39 -24.63
CA CYS A 177 16.25 3.39 -23.63
C CYS A 177 17.13 4.65 -23.74
N GLU A 178 18.44 4.49 -23.85
CA GLU A 178 19.38 5.60 -23.96
C GLU A 178 19.15 6.43 -25.24
N GLU A 179 18.87 5.77 -26.37
CA GLU A 179 18.48 6.44 -27.62
C GLU A 179 17.18 7.25 -27.49
N ALA A 180 16.24 6.78 -26.65
CA ALA A 180 15.00 7.47 -26.32
C ALA A 180 15.16 8.55 -25.22
N GLY A 181 16.36 8.75 -24.68
CA GLY A 181 16.63 9.71 -23.60
C GLY A 181 16.22 9.23 -22.19
N ILE A 182 15.99 7.92 -22.03
CA ILE A 182 15.60 7.28 -20.77
C ILE A 182 16.83 6.69 -20.10
N THR A 183 17.10 7.09 -18.86
CA THR A 183 18.21 6.53 -18.07
C THR A 183 17.67 5.61 -16.98
N LEU A 184 17.90 4.30 -17.14
CA LEU A 184 17.49 3.29 -16.16
C LEU A 184 18.39 3.31 -14.91
N THR A 185 17.78 3.22 -13.73
CA THR A 185 18.49 3.01 -12.47
C THR A 185 19.02 1.57 -12.35
N ASP A 186 19.92 1.33 -11.40
CA ASP A 186 20.46 -0.03 -11.16
C ASP A 186 19.37 -1.01 -10.69
N LYS A 187 18.35 -0.53 -9.97
CA LYS A 187 17.22 -1.35 -9.54
C LYS A 187 16.30 -1.71 -10.71
N GLN A 188 16.06 -0.76 -11.61
CA GLN A 188 15.30 -1.02 -12.85
C GLN A 188 16.05 -2.00 -13.76
N LYS A 189 17.38 -1.86 -13.89
CA LYS A 189 18.21 -2.83 -14.63
C LYS A 189 18.12 -4.23 -14.02
N ALA A 190 18.29 -4.36 -12.70
CA ALA A 190 18.17 -5.65 -12.01
C ALA A 190 16.78 -6.29 -12.22
N PHE A 191 15.72 -5.50 -12.25
CA PHE A 191 14.38 -5.97 -12.58
C PHE A 191 14.33 -6.55 -14.01
N PHE A 192 14.80 -5.81 -15.02
CA PHE A 192 14.80 -6.29 -16.40
C PHE A 192 15.69 -7.52 -16.59
N GLU A 193 16.86 -7.57 -15.95
CA GLU A 193 17.73 -8.76 -15.97
C GLU A 193 17.00 -10.03 -15.48
N GLU A 194 16.14 -9.91 -14.47
CA GLU A 194 15.43 -11.08 -13.94
C GLU A 194 14.18 -11.43 -14.75
N PHE A 195 13.43 -10.42 -15.18
CA PHE A 195 12.06 -10.57 -15.67
C PHE A 195 11.86 -10.34 -17.18
N SER A 196 12.84 -9.82 -17.91
CA SER A 196 12.71 -9.64 -19.36
C SER A 196 12.66 -10.97 -20.09
N GLY A 197 11.79 -11.05 -21.10
CA GLY A 197 11.69 -12.23 -21.95
C GLY A 197 10.83 -13.36 -21.39
N ILE A 198 9.98 -13.08 -20.39
CA ILE A 198 9.06 -14.07 -19.85
C ILE A 198 7.86 -14.30 -20.78
N ILE A 199 7.59 -15.59 -20.96
CA ILE A 199 6.42 -16.30 -21.50
C ILE A 199 5.05 -15.96 -20.90
N CYS A 200 4.30 -14.97 -21.36
CA CYS A 200 2.94 -14.71 -20.84
C CYS A 200 1.87 -15.19 -21.82
N LYS A 201 0.77 -15.78 -21.32
CA LYS A 201 -0.42 -16.04 -22.14
C LYS A 201 -1.44 -14.94 -21.91
N ALA A 202 -1.73 -14.16 -22.95
CA ALA A 202 -2.81 -13.20 -22.95
C ALA A 202 -4.17 -13.89 -22.83
N HIS A 203 -5.20 -13.13 -22.45
CA HIS A 203 -6.56 -13.65 -22.27
C HIS A 203 -7.14 -14.28 -23.54
N ASP A 204 -6.69 -13.85 -24.72
CA ASP A 204 -7.07 -14.41 -26.02
C ASP A 204 -6.28 -15.67 -26.40
N GLY A 205 -5.38 -16.13 -25.53
CA GLY A 205 -4.52 -17.30 -25.71
C GLY A 205 -3.22 -17.03 -26.44
N GLN A 206 -2.93 -15.79 -26.86
CA GLN A 206 -1.65 -15.46 -27.50
C GLN A 206 -0.51 -15.48 -26.50
N GLU A 207 0.64 -15.99 -26.94
CA GLU A 207 1.88 -15.92 -26.18
C GLU A 207 2.59 -14.60 -26.46
N VAL A 208 2.82 -13.83 -25.40
CA VAL A 208 3.44 -12.51 -25.43
C VAL A 208 4.69 -12.53 -24.56
N GLU A 209 5.79 -12.05 -25.12
CA GLU A 209 7.02 -11.83 -24.40
C GLU A 209 6.98 -10.46 -23.73
N ILE A 210 7.13 -10.40 -22.41
CA ILE A 210 7.08 -9.14 -21.66
C ILE A 210 8.47 -8.57 -21.41
N PHE A 211 8.52 -7.23 -21.34
CA PHE A 211 9.70 -6.44 -20.97
C PHE A 211 10.97 -6.65 -21.82
N SER A 212 10.85 -7.22 -23.03
CA SER A 212 12.02 -7.50 -23.88
C SER A 212 12.43 -6.33 -24.80
N LYS A 213 11.56 -5.34 -25.03
CA LYS A 213 11.79 -4.22 -25.98
C LYS A 213 11.11 -2.93 -25.55
N LEU A 214 11.68 -1.79 -25.94
CA LEU A 214 11.09 -0.46 -25.73
C LEU A 214 9.74 -0.30 -26.43
N SER A 215 9.57 -0.96 -27.59
CA SER A 215 8.32 -0.96 -28.37
C SER A 215 7.13 -1.57 -27.62
N HIS A 216 7.34 -2.16 -26.44
CA HIS A 216 6.28 -2.61 -25.54
C HIS A 216 5.74 -1.47 -24.65
N GLY A 217 6.07 -0.21 -24.97
CA GLY A 217 5.56 0.95 -24.28
C GLY A 217 6.43 1.39 -23.11
N ILE A 218 7.75 1.39 -23.28
CA ILE A 218 8.64 1.94 -22.25
C ILE A 218 8.79 3.45 -22.44
N CYS A 219 8.19 4.23 -21.53
CA CYS A 219 8.23 5.69 -21.53
C CYS A 219 8.52 6.20 -20.12
N GLN A 220 9.44 7.17 -19.98
CA GLN A 220 9.72 7.80 -18.69
C GLN A 220 8.70 8.91 -18.39
N VAL A 221 8.30 9.06 -17.12
CA VAL A 221 7.42 10.15 -16.70
C VAL A 221 8.07 11.52 -16.94
N SER A 222 7.26 12.51 -17.30
CA SER A 222 7.70 13.89 -17.53
C SER A 222 6.89 14.88 -16.69
N ALA A 223 7.58 15.87 -16.11
CA ALA A 223 6.94 16.97 -15.38
C ALA A 223 6.00 17.80 -16.28
N ASP A 224 6.31 17.85 -17.58
CA ASP A 224 5.59 18.59 -18.61
C ASP A 224 4.56 17.71 -19.33
N SER A 225 4.28 16.50 -18.83
CA SER A 225 3.26 15.63 -19.43
C SER A 225 1.87 16.20 -19.23
N ASP A 226 1.10 16.28 -20.32
CA ASP A 226 -0.34 16.59 -20.29
C ASP A 226 -1.17 15.35 -19.92
N GLU A 227 -0.57 14.16 -19.86
CA GLU A 227 -1.25 12.94 -19.41
C GLU A 227 -1.34 12.94 -17.88
N TYR A 228 -2.59 12.94 -17.38
CA TYR A 228 -2.87 12.94 -15.93
C TYR A 228 -2.11 11.83 -15.18
N GLU A 229 -2.03 10.63 -15.76
CA GLU A 229 -1.39 9.48 -15.11
C GLU A 229 0.11 9.67 -14.95
N GLU A 230 0.79 10.06 -16.04
CA GLU A 230 2.23 10.35 -16.03
C GLU A 230 2.56 11.46 -15.03
N LYS A 231 1.77 12.53 -15.06
CA LYS A 231 1.93 13.64 -14.12
C LYS A 231 1.69 13.20 -12.67
N TRP A 232 0.68 12.38 -12.42
CA TRP A 232 0.39 11.87 -11.07
C TRP A 232 1.52 10.97 -10.56
N MET A 233 2.06 10.09 -11.41
CA MET A 233 3.21 9.23 -11.08
C MET A 233 4.46 10.06 -10.77
N TYR A 234 4.72 11.10 -11.57
CA TYR A 234 5.81 12.06 -11.32
C TYR A 234 5.63 12.79 -9.98
N ASP A 235 4.44 13.32 -9.72
CA ASP A 235 4.16 14.18 -8.57
C ASP A 235 4.06 13.39 -7.24
N ASN A 236 3.73 12.08 -7.28
CA ASN A 236 3.39 11.30 -6.07
C ASN A 236 4.30 10.09 -5.78
N TYR A 237 5.10 9.62 -6.75
CA TYR A 237 5.95 8.43 -6.56
C TYR A 237 7.40 8.73 -6.87
N ASP A 238 7.78 8.67 -8.15
CA ASP A 238 9.17 8.81 -8.54
C ASP A 238 9.28 9.37 -9.96
N LYS A 239 10.06 10.45 -10.10
CA LYS A 239 10.44 11.09 -11.37
C LYS A 239 11.24 10.18 -12.31
N ASN A 240 11.81 9.10 -11.80
CA ASN A 240 12.51 8.08 -12.59
C ASN A 240 11.59 6.91 -12.98
N SER A 241 10.30 6.97 -12.65
CA SER A 241 9.35 5.93 -13.03
C SER A 241 9.26 5.82 -14.55
N ILE A 242 9.18 4.58 -15.02
CA ILE A 242 8.97 4.26 -16.42
C ILE A 242 7.70 3.42 -16.57
N TRP A 243 6.89 3.70 -17.58
CA TRP A 243 5.86 2.78 -18.02
C TRP A 243 6.55 1.52 -18.57
N VAL A 244 6.05 0.33 -18.27
CA VAL A 244 6.68 -0.94 -18.71
C VAL A 244 5.69 -1.90 -19.34
N GLY A 245 4.42 -1.52 -19.45
CA GLY A 245 3.41 -2.33 -20.15
C GLY A 245 1.99 -2.00 -19.75
N MET A 246 1.06 -2.67 -20.42
CA MET A 246 -0.38 -2.55 -20.15
C MET A 246 -0.95 -3.89 -19.73
N CYS A 247 -2.11 -3.83 -19.10
CA CYS A 247 -2.93 -4.97 -18.78
C CYS A 247 -4.41 -4.73 -19.06
N TYR A 248 -5.22 -5.79 -19.02
CA TYR A 248 -6.67 -5.73 -19.24
C TYR A 248 -7.04 -4.94 -20.49
N THR A 249 -6.58 -5.40 -21.67
CA THR A 249 -6.88 -4.78 -22.97
C THR A 249 -6.53 -3.28 -23.06
N GLY A 250 -5.54 -2.82 -22.29
CA GLY A 250 -5.08 -1.43 -22.30
C GLY A 250 -5.74 -0.52 -21.25
N GLU A 251 -6.60 -1.07 -20.38
CA GLU A 251 -7.22 -0.27 -19.32
C GLU A 251 -6.24 0.06 -18.20
N GLY A 252 -5.37 -0.87 -17.79
CA GLY A 252 -4.38 -0.63 -16.74
C GLY A 252 -2.97 -0.45 -17.29
N ARG A 253 -2.22 0.49 -16.70
CA ARG A 253 -0.80 0.74 -17.01
C ARG A 253 0.09 0.29 -15.87
N ILE A 254 1.20 -0.36 -16.22
CA ILE A 254 2.20 -0.85 -15.27
C ILE A 254 3.41 0.06 -15.31
N TRP A 255 3.79 0.61 -14.18
CA TRP A 255 4.94 1.47 -14.00
C TRP A 255 6.02 0.74 -13.21
N LEU A 256 7.29 0.99 -13.51
CA LEU A 256 8.46 0.56 -12.76
C LEU A 256 9.16 1.80 -12.20
N THR A 257 9.15 1.97 -10.89
CA THR A 257 9.84 3.07 -10.21
C THR A 257 11.36 2.90 -10.28
N GLY A 258 12.11 3.96 -9.98
CA GLY A 258 13.57 3.97 -9.95
C GLY A 258 14.18 3.13 -8.82
N ASP A 259 13.42 2.78 -7.78
CA ASP A 259 13.82 1.83 -6.75
C ASP A 259 13.41 0.38 -7.05
N GLY A 260 12.73 0.15 -8.18
CA GLY A 260 12.42 -1.19 -8.71
C GLY A 260 11.06 -1.75 -8.29
N GLN A 261 10.13 -0.90 -7.88
CA GLN A 261 8.75 -1.29 -7.58
C GLN A 261 7.89 -1.28 -8.84
N LEU A 262 7.03 -2.29 -9.00
CA LEU A 262 5.97 -2.27 -10.01
C LEU A 262 4.69 -1.66 -9.42
N LEU A 263 4.16 -0.65 -10.11
CA LEU A 263 2.92 0.04 -9.75
C LEU A 263 1.88 -0.17 -10.86
N LEU A 264 0.63 -0.42 -10.50
CA LEU A 264 -0.47 -0.61 -11.45
C LEU A 264 -1.48 0.53 -11.34
N PHE A 265 -1.54 1.37 -12.36
CA PHE A 265 -2.44 2.52 -12.40
C PHE A 265 -3.66 2.23 -13.30
N ALA A 266 -4.81 2.83 -12.94
CA ALA A 266 -6.08 2.80 -13.68
C ALA A 266 -6.76 1.42 -13.93
N ILE A 267 -7.31 0.79 -12.89
CA ILE A 267 -8.34 -0.27 -13.09
C ILE A 267 -9.70 0.25 -12.66
N THR A 268 -10.35 0.99 -13.56
CA THR A 268 -11.72 1.47 -13.37
C THR A 268 -12.69 0.58 -14.15
N GLY A 269 -12.87 -0.69 -13.75
CA GLY A 269 -13.94 -1.47 -14.39
C GLY A 269 -14.08 -2.95 -14.04
N VAL A 270 -13.00 -3.69 -13.85
CA VAL A 270 -13.04 -5.17 -13.96
C VAL A 270 -12.62 -5.88 -12.66
N LEU A 271 -13.09 -5.36 -11.51
CA LEU A 271 -12.74 -5.90 -10.18
C LEU A 271 -13.95 -6.56 -9.50
N LYS A 272 -14.40 -7.67 -10.08
CA LYS A 272 -15.35 -8.62 -9.45
C LYS A 272 -14.77 -10.04 -9.41
N ASP A 273 -13.45 -10.16 -9.29
CA ASP A 273 -12.81 -11.43 -8.98
C ASP A 273 -12.35 -11.40 -7.52
N ASP A 274 -12.94 -12.28 -6.70
CA ASP A 274 -12.68 -12.40 -5.27
C ASP A 274 -11.24 -12.92 -4.98
N ALA A 275 -10.52 -13.38 -6.01
CA ALA A 275 -9.10 -13.73 -5.92
C ALA A 275 -8.16 -12.51 -5.96
N TRP A 276 -8.69 -11.30 -6.10
CA TRP A 276 -7.91 -10.10 -6.36
C TRP A 276 -7.61 -9.31 -5.07
N ILE A 277 -6.34 -9.32 -4.65
CA ILE A 277 -5.80 -8.37 -3.68
C ILE A 277 -5.18 -7.24 -4.50
N SER A 278 -5.64 -6.02 -4.26
CA SER A 278 -5.10 -4.83 -4.91
C SER A 278 -3.58 -4.76 -4.75
N PRO A 279 -2.81 -4.75 -5.83
CA PRO A 279 -1.40 -4.47 -5.72
C PRO A 279 -1.26 -3.00 -5.37
N ILE A 280 -0.40 -2.68 -4.42
CA ILE A 280 0.80 -1.88 -4.64
C ILE A 280 1.52 -1.77 -3.28
N GLY A 281 2.83 -1.58 -3.32
CA GLY A 281 3.83 -1.96 -2.33
C GLY A 281 4.66 -3.09 -2.90
N ARG A 282 5.99 -3.11 -2.67
CA ARG A 282 7.08 -3.98 -3.22
C ARG A 282 6.70 -5.42 -3.64
N THR A 283 5.78 -5.55 -4.56
CA THR A 283 5.25 -6.83 -5.05
C THR A 283 5.24 -6.73 -6.55
N ILE A 284 6.45 -6.93 -7.09
CA ILE A 284 6.77 -7.35 -8.46
C ILE A 284 5.71 -8.32 -9.06
N MET A 285 4.96 -9.02 -8.22
CA MET A 285 4.29 -10.27 -8.52
C MET A 285 2.76 -10.19 -8.64
N ASN A 286 2.07 -9.20 -8.05
CA ASN A 286 0.67 -8.98 -8.38
C ASN A 286 0.50 -8.28 -9.75
N GLY A 287 1.51 -7.49 -10.18
CA GLY A 287 1.64 -7.07 -11.59
C GLY A 287 1.77 -8.27 -12.54
N PHE A 288 2.45 -9.34 -12.12
CA PHE A 288 2.51 -10.59 -12.87
C PHE A 288 1.18 -11.35 -12.92
N ASN A 289 0.36 -11.35 -11.87
CA ASN A 289 -0.99 -11.94 -11.97
C ASN A 289 -1.82 -11.32 -13.09
N VAL A 290 -1.62 -10.02 -13.29
CA VAL A 290 -2.31 -9.19 -14.26
C VAL A 290 -1.70 -9.29 -15.66
N LEU A 291 -0.37 -9.44 -15.78
CA LEU A 291 0.34 -9.69 -17.05
C LEU A 291 0.20 -11.14 -17.56
N LEU A 292 0.06 -12.10 -16.66
CA LEU A 292 0.06 -13.54 -16.97
C LEU A 292 -1.35 -14.14 -17.10
N GLY A 293 -2.41 -13.33 -16.95
CA GLY A 293 -3.82 -13.69 -17.17
C GLY A 293 -4.36 -14.75 -16.22
#